data_AF-A0A8I3AP71-F1
#
_entry.id   AF-A0A8I3AP71-F1
#
_cell.length_a   1.000
_cell.length_b   1.000
_cell.length_c   1.000
_cell.angle_alpha   90.00
_cell.angle_beta   90.00
_cell.angle_gamma   90.00
#
_symmetry.space_group_name_H-M   'P 1'
#
loop_
_entity.id
_entity.type
_entity.pdbx_description
1 polymer ?
#
loop_
_entity_poly.entity_id
_entity_poly.type
_entity_poly.pdbx_seq_one_letter_code
_entity_poly.pdbx_strand_id
1 'polypeptide(L)'
;MDIHRCRFVPYPPSPINALAFSRPSTRSTLQASLNRLAVGRANGDIELWNPSSGAWHQEKIIHGGNDRSVDGLVWVVEPDEELPHASLDTPADKAHISPGRSRLFSIGYTSAVTEWDLEKGRPLPRPDRQQGPRLSQ
;
A
#
# COMPACT_ATOMS: atom_id res chain seq x y z
N MET A 1 8.62 23.89 34.45
CA MET A 1 8.98 23.30 33.14
C MET A 1 8.86 24.42 32.14
N ASP A 2 9.97 24.83 31.53
CA ASP A 2 9.96 25.90 30.53
C ASP A 2 9.78 25.28 29.14
N ILE A 3 8.81 25.78 28.38
CA ILE A 3 8.45 25.25 27.07
C ILE A 3 8.64 26.36 26.03
N HIS A 4 9.51 26.11 25.05
CA HIS A 4 9.66 26.99 23.91
C HIS A 4 8.80 26.51 22.72
N ARG A 5 7.78 27.28 22.36
CA ARG A 5 6.86 26.93 21.26
C ARG A 5 7.36 27.51 19.93
N CYS A 6 8.26 26.78 19.27
CA CYS A 6 8.77 27.12 17.94
C CYS A 6 7.68 27.00 16.86
N ARG A 7 7.58 28.00 15.97
CA ARG A 7 6.73 27.96 14.74
C ARG A 7 7.46 28.47 13.49
N PHE A 8 8.77 28.63 13.56
CA PHE A 8 9.59 29.19 12.48
C PHE A 8 10.03 28.15 11.44
N VAL A 9 9.77 26.86 11.66
CA VAL A 9 10.08 25.79 10.69
C VAL A 9 8.86 25.60 9.78
N PRO A 10 8.92 26.01 8.50
CA PRO A 10 7.86 25.72 7.56
C PRO A 10 7.84 24.23 7.24
N TYR A 11 6.68 23.59 7.39
CA TYR A 11 6.45 22.22 6.93
C TYR A 11 5.43 22.28 5.79
N PRO A 12 5.87 22.29 4.51
CA PRO A 12 4.95 22.38 3.39
C PRO A 12 4.24 21.02 3.20
N PRO A 13 2.91 20.97 3.33
CA PRO A 13 2.18 19.75 3.02
C PRO A 13 2.17 19.52 1.51
N SER A 14 2.29 18.26 1.09
CA SER A 14 2.07 17.87 -0.31
C SER A 14 0.60 17.48 -0.55
N PRO A 15 -0.03 17.91 -1.66
CA PRO A 15 -1.38 17.50 -2.04
C PRO A 15 -1.56 15.98 -2.08
N ILE A 16 -2.76 15.51 -1.73
CA ILE A 16 -3.18 14.12 -1.92
C ILE A 16 -3.77 13.99 -3.31
N ASN A 17 -3.20 13.14 -4.13
CA ASN A 17 -3.66 12.89 -5.49
C ASN A 17 -4.43 11.55 -5.60
N ALA A 18 -4.08 10.56 -4.78
CA ALA A 18 -4.68 9.23 -4.84
C ALA A 18 -4.91 8.63 -3.45
N LEU A 19 -5.99 7.86 -3.32
CA LEU A 19 -6.33 7.08 -2.13
C LEU A 19 -6.73 5.67 -2.56
N ALA A 20 -6.21 4.64 -1.90
CA ALA A 20 -6.58 3.26 -2.18
C ALA A 20 -6.54 2.40 -0.92
N PHE A 21 -7.66 1.78 -0.57
CA PHE A 21 -7.69 0.74 0.45
C PHE A 21 -7.23 -0.59 -0.13
N SER A 22 -6.52 -1.39 0.68
CA SER A 22 -6.10 -2.73 0.28
C SER A 22 -7.30 -3.66 0.11
N ARG A 23 -8.30 -3.56 1.00
CA ARG A 23 -9.54 -4.32 0.90
C ARG A 23 -10.74 -3.37 0.82
N PRO A 24 -11.64 -3.51 -0.17
CA PRO A 24 -12.83 -2.65 -0.30
C PRO A 24 -13.87 -2.92 0.80
N SER A 25 -13.89 -4.13 1.35
CA SER A 25 -14.70 -4.49 2.51
C SER A 25 -13.94 -5.50 3.37
N THR A 26 -14.16 -5.47 4.69
CA THR A 26 -13.56 -6.41 5.63
C THR A 26 -14.69 -7.21 6.27
N ARG A 27 -14.62 -8.54 6.19
CA ARG A 27 -15.67 -9.46 6.68
C ARG A 27 -15.25 -10.20 7.95
N SER A 28 -13.99 -10.09 8.34
CA SER A 28 -13.43 -10.71 9.54
C SER A 28 -12.52 -9.73 10.29
N THR A 29 -12.29 -9.99 11.57
CA THR A 29 -11.35 -9.24 12.41
C THR A 29 -9.91 -9.32 11.88
N LEU A 30 -9.53 -10.46 11.30
CA LEU A 30 -8.24 -10.64 10.63
C LEU A 30 -8.12 -9.75 9.39
N GLN A 31 -9.14 -9.68 8.55
CA GLN A 31 -9.12 -8.78 7.38
C GLN A 31 -9.10 -7.31 7.79
N ALA A 32 -9.81 -6.95 8.87
CA ALA A 32 -9.79 -5.60 9.42
C ALA A 32 -8.40 -5.20 9.93
N SER A 33 -7.69 -6.10 10.62
CA SER A 33 -6.34 -5.82 11.14
C SER A 33 -5.27 -5.71 10.05
N LEU A 34 -5.51 -6.33 8.89
CA LEU A 34 -4.63 -6.29 7.72
C LEU A 34 -5.03 -5.22 6.69
N ASN A 35 -6.13 -4.51 6.90
CA ASN A 35 -6.55 -3.45 5.99
C ASN A 35 -5.57 -2.27 6.09
N ARG A 36 -5.20 -1.71 4.94
CA ARG A 36 -4.28 -0.57 4.83
C ARG A 36 -4.85 0.44 3.86
N LEU A 37 -4.69 1.71 4.16
CA LEU A 37 -4.93 2.80 3.23
C LEU A 37 -3.58 3.27 2.69
N ALA A 38 -3.42 3.24 1.37
CA ALA A 38 -2.33 3.93 0.69
C ALA A 38 -2.79 5.34 0.31
N VAL A 39 -1.95 6.33 0.62
CA VAL A 39 -2.16 7.74 0.27
C VAL A 39 -1.03 8.18 -0.64
N GLY A 40 -1.36 8.59 -1.86
CA GLY A 40 -0.41 9.05 -2.86
C GLY A 40 -0.33 10.58 -2.88
N ARG A 41 0.89 11.10 -2.77
CA ARG A 41 1.16 12.53 -2.72
C ARG A 41 1.71 13.07 -4.04
N ALA A 42 1.51 14.37 -4.27
CA ALA A 42 2.04 15.05 -5.46
C ALA A 42 3.58 15.17 -5.48
N ASN A 43 4.25 15.04 -4.34
CA ASN A 43 5.71 14.97 -4.24
C ASN A 43 6.27 13.56 -4.50
N GLY A 44 5.41 12.59 -4.82
CA GLY A 44 5.80 11.21 -5.10
C GLY A 44 5.80 10.30 -3.88
N ASP A 45 5.55 10.83 -2.67
CA ASP A 45 5.48 10.02 -1.46
C ASP A 45 4.22 9.13 -1.46
N ILE A 46 4.37 7.93 -0.89
CA ILE A 46 3.27 7.02 -0.60
C ILE A 46 3.24 6.77 0.89
N GLU A 47 2.14 7.13 1.54
CA GLU A 47 1.93 6.87 2.96
C GLU A 47 1.06 5.63 3.15
N LEU A 48 1.46 4.75 4.05
CA LEU A 48 0.68 3.59 4.46
C LEU A 48 0.06 3.88 5.83
N TRP A 49 -1.26 3.82 5.87
CA TRP A 49 -2.07 4.10 7.04
C TRP A 49 -2.84 2.86 7.48
N ASN A 50 -2.87 2.64 8.78
CA ASN A 50 -3.71 1.66 9.42
C ASN A 50 -4.95 2.34 10.02
N PRO A 51 -6.17 1.99 9.56
CA PRO A 51 -7.40 2.57 10.08
C PRO A 51 -7.64 2.28 11.58
N SER A 52 -7.09 1.19 12.12
CA SER A 52 -7.18 0.74 13.53
C SER A 52 -8.52 1.05 14.20
N SER A 53 -9.64 0.68 13.57
CA SER A 53 -11.01 0.92 14.07
C SER A 53 -11.31 2.38 14.43
N GLY A 54 -10.76 3.33 13.68
CA GLY A 54 -10.93 4.78 13.87
C GLY A 54 -9.71 5.48 14.47
N ALA A 55 -8.78 4.73 15.08
CA ALA A 55 -7.52 5.26 15.59
C ALA A 55 -6.44 5.23 14.48
N TRP A 56 -6.58 6.11 13.49
CA TRP A 56 -5.70 6.18 12.33
C TRP A 56 -4.23 6.31 12.73
N HIS A 57 -3.40 5.40 12.22
CA HIS A 57 -1.96 5.34 12.49
C HIS A 57 -1.18 5.31 11.18
N GLN A 58 -0.27 6.27 10.99
CA GLN A 58 0.65 6.26 9.87
C GLN A 58 1.79 5.27 10.16
N GLU A 59 1.80 4.15 9.46
CA GLU A 59 2.79 3.09 9.69
C GLU A 59 4.11 3.36 8.96
N LYS A 60 4.03 3.88 7.73
CA LYS A 60 5.21 4.07 6.88
C LYS A 60 4.99 5.18 5.87
N ILE A 61 6.06 5.90 5.56
CA ILE A 61 6.15 6.77 4.38
C ILE A 61 7.22 6.17 3.47
N ILE A 62 6.83 5.86 2.23
CA ILE A 62 7.73 5.48 1.16
C ILE A 62 8.02 6.75 0.36
N HIS A 63 9.24 7.25 0.46
CA HIS A 63 9.57 8.51 -0.17
C HIS A 63 9.67 8.38 -1.69
N GLY A 64 9.07 9.35 -2.37
CA GLY A 64 9.22 9.53 -3.81
C GLY A 64 10.65 9.92 -4.17
N GLY A 65 10.97 9.79 -5.46
CA GLY A 65 12.17 10.41 -6.03
C GLY A 65 11.87 11.83 -6.52
N ASN A 66 12.92 12.62 -6.81
CA ASN A 66 12.76 13.93 -7.43
C ASN A 66 11.95 13.85 -8.74
N ASP A 67 11.14 14.89 -8.97
CA ASP A 67 10.26 15.02 -10.14
C ASP A 67 9.30 13.85 -10.35
N ARG A 68 8.81 13.26 -9.25
CA ARG A 68 7.76 12.24 -9.27
C ARG A 68 6.51 12.73 -8.57
N SER A 69 5.38 12.25 -9.07
CA SER A 69 4.06 12.36 -8.47
C SER A 69 3.41 10.99 -8.43
N VAL A 70 2.56 10.76 -7.44
CA VAL A 70 1.68 9.58 -7.38
C VAL A 70 0.28 10.02 -7.74
N ASP A 71 -0.14 9.75 -8.97
CA ASP A 71 -1.44 10.22 -9.50
C ASP A 71 -2.51 9.12 -9.45
N GLY A 72 -2.08 7.87 -9.25
CA GLY A 72 -2.98 6.74 -9.07
C GLY A 72 -2.31 5.64 -8.25
N LEU A 73 -3.12 4.95 -7.46
CA LEU A 73 -2.72 3.83 -6.62
C LEU A 73 -3.71 2.68 -6.80
N VAL A 74 -3.19 1.46 -6.85
CA VAL A 74 -4.01 0.26 -6.87
C VAL A 74 -3.38 -0.83 -6.01
N TRP A 75 -4.22 -1.44 -5.18
CA TRP A 75 -3.87 -2.65 -4.46
C TRP A 75 -4.34 -3.87 -5.25
N VAL A 76 -3.48 -4.88 -5.30
CA VAL A 76 -3.84 -6.22 -5.75
C VAL A 76 -3.71 -7.13 -4.55
N VAL A 77 -4.84 -7.66 -4.08
CA VAL A 77 -4.91 -8.55 -2.92
C VAL A 77 -5.33 -9.93 -3.41
N GLU A 78 -4.49 -10.92 -3.15
CA GLU A 78 -4.78 -12.32 -3.41
C GLU A 78 -5.90 -12.80 -2.46
N PRO A 79 -6.71 -13.81 -2.86
CA PRO A 79 -7.71 -14.39 -1.98
C PRO A 79 -7.06 -15.04 -0.76
N ASP A 80 -7.78 -15.04 0.36
CA ASP A 80 -7.34 -15.73 1.57
C ASP A 80 -7.39 -17.25 1.34
N GLU A 81 -6.37 -17.98 1.79
CA GLU A 81 -6.28 -19.44 1.65
C GLU A 81 -6.73 -20.13 2.94
N GLU A 82 -7.68 -21.07 2.82
CA GLU A 82 -8.09 -21.93 3.91
C GLU A 82 -7.12 -23.10 4.02
N LEU A 83 -6.28 -23.12 5.05
CA LEU A 83 -5.37 -24.25 5.25
C LEU A 83 -6.15 -25.48 5.74
N PRO A 84 -5.88 -26.66 5.16
CA PRO A 84 -6.47 -27.91 5.64
C PRO A 84 -6.17 -28.12 7.12
N HIS A 85 -7.14 -28.69 7.82
CA HIS A 85 -7.14 -28.91 9.28
C HIS A 85 -5.86 -29.64 9.70
N ALA A 86 -4.99 -28.95 10.43
CA ALA A 86 -3.86 -29.59 11.10
C ALA A 86 -4.44 -30.43 12.24
N SER A 87 -4.50 -31.75 12.05
CA SER A 87 -4.90 -32.82 12.99
C SER A 87 -6.40 -33.05 13.24
N LEU A 88 -6.77 -34.33 13.35
CA LEU A 88 -8.11 -34.84 13.67
C LEU A 88 -8.61 -34.40 15.08
N ASP A 89 -7.74 -33.83 15.90
CA ASP A 89 -8.01 -33.53 17.32
C ASP A 89 -8.25 -32.05 17.59
N THR A 90 -8.23 -31.20 16.55
CA THR A 90 -8.43 -29.74 16.70
C THR A 90 -9.88 -29.38 16.39
N PRO A 91 -10.62 -28.71 17.29
CA PRO A 91 -12.01 -28.33 17.05
C PRO A 91 -12.14 -27.48 15.78
N ALA A 92 -13.17 -27.77 14.98
CA ALA A 92 -13.45 -27.20 13.65
C ALA A 92 -13.61 -25.66 13.63
N ASP A 93 -13.63 -25.00 14.79
CA ASP A 93 -13.85 -23.57 14.96
C ASP A 93 -12.62 -22.70 14.67
N LYS A 94 -11.49 -23.28 14.24
CA LYS A 94 -10.29 -22.54 13.84
C LYS A 94 -9.72 -23.08 12.52
N ALA A 95 -10.48 -22.95 11.43
CA ALA A 95 -9.88 -22.98 10.11
C ALA A 95 -8.73 -21.95 10.08
N HIS A 96 -7.50 -22.41 9.86
CA HIS A 96 -6.34 -21.52 9.82
C HIS A 96 -6.36 -20.81 8.47
N ILE A 97 -6.92 -19.59 8.45
CA ILE A 97 -6.98 -18.76 7.25
C ILE A 97 -5.65 -18.02 7.11
N SER A 98 -4.92 -18.33 6.05
CA SER A 98 -3.75 -17.55 5.63
C SER A 98 -4.22 -16.37 4.81
N PRO A 99 -3.95 -15.12 5.24
CA PRO A 99 -4.38 -13.95 4.47
C PRO A 99 -3.63 -13.87 3.15
N GLY A 100 -4.36 -13.55 2.08
CA GLY A 100 -3.75 -13.39 0.77
C GLY A 100 -2.77 -12.21 0.73
N ARG A 101 -1.73 -12.35 -0.11
CA ARG A 101 -0.70 -11.32 -0.26
C ARG A 101 -1.27 -10.03 -0.85
N SER A 102 -0.82 -8.89 -0.32
CA SER A 102 -1.18 -7.56 -0.83
C SER A 102 0.00 -6.93 -1.56
N ARG A 103 -0.21 -6.50 -2.81
CA ARG A 103 0.78 -5.82 -3.67
C ARG A 103 0.28 -4.43 -3.99
N LEU A 104 1.17 -3.45 -4.01
CA LEU A 104 0.84 -2.05 -4.28
C LEU A 104 1.50 -1.59 -5.57
N PHE A 105 0.71 -0.96 -6.42
CA PHE A 105 1.18 -0.32 -7.64
C PHE A 105 0.82 1.15 -7.66
N SER A 106 1.69 1.95 -8.26
CA SER A 106 1.41 3.36 -8.52
C SER A 106 1.64 3.71 -9.99
N ILE A 107 0.96 4.78 -10.40
CA ILE A 107 1.22 5.52 -11.62
C ILE A 107 1.48 6.99 -11.27
N GLY A 108 2.14 7.69 -12.18
CA GLY A 108 2.33 9.13 -12.14
C GLY A 108 2.26 9.71 -13.54
N TYR A 109 2.80 10.90 -13.76
CA TYR A 109 2.94 11.56 -15.08
C TYR A 109 3.89 10.86 -16.08
N THR A 110 4.08 9.54 -15.97
CA THR A 110 4.91 8.74 -16.88
C THR A 110 4.13 7.54 -17.41
N SER A 111 4.60 6.92 -18.48
CA SER A 111 4.00 5.68 -19.03
C SER A 111 4.32 4.42 -18.23
N ALA A 112 5.05 4.56 -17.11
CA ALA A 112 5.51 3.45 -16.28
C ALA A 112 4.56 3.19 -15.11
N VAL A 113 4.23 1.91 -14.91
CA VAL A 113 3.62 1.42 -13.68
C VAL A 113 4.76 0.96 -12.75
N THR A 114 4.70 1.36 -11.49
CA THR A 114 5.70 1.00 -10.48
C THR A 114 5.06 0.08 -9.46
N GLU A 115 5.63 -1.11 -9.28
CA GLU A 115 5.29 -1.98 -8.14
C GLU A 115 6.21 -1.64 -6.96
N TRP A 116 5.66 -1.66 -5.74
CA TRP A 116 6.39 -1.29 -4.54
C TRP A 116 6.67 -2.48 -3.63
N ASP A 117 7.92 -2.61 -3.18
CA ASP A 117 8.29 -3.48 -2.08
C ASP A 117 7.92 -2.79 -0.76
N LEU A 118 6.82 -3.24 -0.15
CA LEU A 118 6.28 -2.65 1.07
C LEU A 118 7.14 -2.92 2.30
N GLU A 119 7.95 -3.99 2.29
CA GLU A 119 8.87 -4.30 3.39
C GLU A 119 10.05 -3.34 3.34
N LYS A 120 10.69 -3.25 2.18
CA LYS A 120 11.92 -2.46 1.99
C LYS A 120 11.66 -0.98 1.69
N GLY A 121 10.43 -0.60 1.37
CA GLY A 121 10.06 0.79 1.07
C GLY A 121 10.73 1.32 -0.20
N ARG A 122 10.85 0.49 -1.24
CA ARG A 122 11.50 0.86 -2.50
C ARG A 122 10.75 0.28 -3.70
N PRO A 123 10.84 0.90 -4.89
CA PRO A 123 10.24 0.34 -6.08
C PRO A 123 10.91 -1.00 -6.42
N LEU A 124 10.10 -2.01 -6.78
CA LEU A 124 10.59 -3.26 -7.31
C LEU A 124 11.18 -3.01 -8.72
N PRO A 125 12.23 -3.76 -9.11
CA PRO A 125 12.75 -3.71 -10.47
C PRO A 125 11.63 -3.97 -11.46
N ARG A 126 11.56 -3.15 -12.52
CA ARG A 126 10.57 -3.37 -13.58
C ARG A 126 10.88 -4.70 -14.27
N PRO A 127 9.90 -5.59 -14.47
CA PRO A 127 10.05 -6.62 -15.49
C PRO A 127 10.17 -5.91 -16.84
N ASP A 128 11.25 -6.17 -17.58
CA ASP A 128 11.56 -5.51 -18.85
C ASP A 128 10.35 -5.55 -19.80
N ARG A 129 9.80 -4.37 -20.11
CA ARG A 129 8.68 -4.24 -21.06
C ARG A 129 9.23 -4.34 -22.49
N GLN A 130 9.13 -5.51 -23.12
CA GLN A 130 9.17 -5.61 -24.58
C GLN A 130 7.81 -5.23 -25.16
N GLN A 131 7.56 -3.93 -25.39
CA GLN A 131 6.51 -3.49 -26.31
C GLN A 131 6.99 -2.25 -27.07
N GLY A 132 7.57 -2.48 -28.24
CA GLY A 132 7.51 -1.53 -29.35
C GLY A 132 6.43 -1.99 -30.33
N PRO A 133 5.62 -1.09 -30.92
CA PRO A 133 4.71 -1.49 -31.99
C PRO A 133 5.56 -1.94 -33.18
N ARG A 134 5.44 -3.23 -33.56
CA ARG A 134 5.85 -3.67 -34.89
C ARG A 134 4.86 -3.07 -35.87
N LEU A 135 5.23 -1.92 -36.45
CA LEU A 135 4.63 -1.47 -37.70
C LEU A 135 5.03 -2.51 -38.76
N SER A 136 4.08 -3.36 -39.15
CA SER A 136 4.17 -4.13 -40.39
C SER A 136 4.06 -3.13 -41.55
N GLN A 137 5.10 -3.07 -42.38
CA GLN A 137 5.01 -2.55 -43.74
C GLN A 137 4.17 -3.48 -44.60
#